data_AF-A0A7M7JHT0-F1
#
_entry.id   AF-A0A7M7JHT0-F1
#
_cell.length_a   1.000
_cell.length_b   1.000
_cell.length_c   1.000
_cell.angle_alpha   90.00
_cell.angle_beta   90.00
_cell.angle_gamma   90.00
#
_symmetry.space_group_name_H-M   'P 1'
#
loop_
_entity.id
_entity.type
_entity.pdbx_description
1 polymer ?
#
loop_
_entity_poly.entity_id
_entity_poly.type
_entity_poly.pdbx_seq_one_letter_code
_entity_poly.pdbx_strand_id
1 'polypeptide(L)'
;MRLDPLRLDDMVTQKIVVHDITIRNLLSLERQGPALISSSRQNLTMDAGLAFRNVVVEAKFRLKREPRVLRIRGSVSAILERLVAKIRLYANILAGTVALVYFEVTELGHLRVTNLTGAGALNKLARTLTQRFLIDRNLEKIRQVIQKRGREAIEQTLRGTNLSSLL
;
A
#
# COMPACT_ATOMS: atom_id res chain seq x y z
N MET A 1 -4.36 2.79 15.74
CA MET A 1 -3.57 3.24 14.57
C MET A 1 -4.54 3.44 13.42
N ARG A 2 -4.50 4.57 12.70
CA ARG A 2 -5.41 4.80 11.56
C ARG A 2 -4.86 4.05 10.34
N LEU A 3 -5.69 3.22 9.71
CA LEU A 3 -5.34 2.50 8.47
C LEU A 3 -5.17 3.46 7.29
N ASP A 4 -5.66 4.70 7.44
CA ASP A 4 -5.53 5.79 6.48
C ASP A 4 -5.20 7.11 7.21
N PRO A 5 -4.07 7.79 6.93
CA PRO A 5 -3.03 7.39 5.97
C PRO A 5 -2.12 6.29 6.52
N LEU A 6 -1.74 5.33 5.67
CA LEU A 6 -0.68 4.37 5.94
C LEU A 6 0.68 5.01 5.66
N ARG A 7 1.57 5.02 6.65
CA ARG A 7 2.94 5.53 6.51
C ARG A 7 3.90 4.40 6.15
N LEU A 8 4.77 4.64 5.18
CA LEU A 8 5.86 3.72 4.82
C LEU A 8 7.20 4.25 5.31
N ASP A 9 8.15 3.34 5.49
CA ASP A 9 9.52 3.70 5.83
C ASP A 9 10.21 4.42 4.66
N ASP A 10 11.19 5.25 4.99
CA ASP A 10 11.98 5.98 4.00
C ASP A 10 12.69 5.02 3.04
N MET A 11 12.66 5.36 1.75
CA MET A 11 13.33 4.61 0.70
C MET A 11 14.59 5.33 0.26
N VAL A 12 15.74 4.69 0.47
CA VAL A 12 17.04 5.22 0.04
C VAL A 12 17.52 4.48 -1.21
N THR A 13 17.73 5.21 -2.29
CA THR A 13 18.41 4.72 -3.50
C THR A 13 19.83 5.30 -3.58
N GLN A 14 20.59 4.90 -4.61
CA GLN A 14 21.95 5.40 -4.80
C GLN A 14 22.01 6.93 -4.98
N LYS A 15 21.00 7.54 -5.62
CA LYS A 15 20.99 8.96 -5.98
C LYS A 15 19.91 9.78 -5.27
N ILE A 16 18.80 9.15 -4.88
CA ILE A 16 17.61 9.82 -4.35
C ILE A 16 17.22 9.19 -3.00
N VAL A 17 16.87 10.03 -2.04
CA VAL A 17 16.20 9.66 -0.79
C VAL A 17 14.74 10.08 -0.93
N VAL A 18 13.84 9.12 -0.77
CA VAL A 18 12.39 9.33 -0.70
C VAL A 18 11.98 9.14 0.76
N HIS A 19 11.25 10.11 1.31
CA HIS A 19 10.86 10.12 2.73
C HIS A 19 9.44 10.67 2.89
N ASP A 20 8.90 10.56 4.10
CA ASP A 20 7.52 10.96 4.42
C ASP A 20 6.49 10.30 3.48
N ILE A 21 6.67 9.01 3.17
CA ILE A 21 5.81 8.30 2.24
C ILE A 21 4.47 7.99 2.93
N THR A 22 3.39 8.50 2.37
CA THR A 22 2.02 8.27 2.85
C THR A 22 1.14 7.69 1.74
N ILE A 23 0.44 6.61 2.06
CA ILE A 23 -0.61 6.02 1.24
C ILE A 23 -1.96 6.40 1.84
N ARG A 24 -2.83 7.00 1.03
CA ARG A 24 -4.18 7.43 1.39
C ARG A 24 -5.22 6.74 0.53
N ASN A 25 -6.47 6.88 0.95
CA ASN A 25 -7.64 6.31 0.30
C ASN A 25 -7.59 4.78 0.33
N LEU A 26 -7.11 4.21 1.44
CA LEU A 26 -7.20 2.76 1.69
C LEU A 26 -8.59 2.35 2.18
N LEU A 27 -9.40 3.33 2.60
CA LEU A 27 -10.81 3.13 2.93
C LEU A 27 -11.70 2.91 1.69
N SER A 28 -11.20 3.15 0.47
CA SER A 28 -11.88 2.75 -0.78
C SER A 28 -11.81 1.24 -1.04
N LEU A 29 -11.52 0.46 0.01
CA LEU A 29 -11.46 -0.99 -0.03
C LEU A 29 -12.83 -1.56 -0.38
N GLU A 30 -12.90 -2.16 -1.55
CA GLU A 30 -14.06 -2.87 -2.04
C GLU A 30 -13.73 -4.37 -2.08
N ARG A 31 -14.74 -5.21 -1.80
CA ARG A 31 -14.61 -6.64 -2.04
C ARG A 31 -14.62 -6.91 -3.54
N GLN A 32 -13.63 -7.63 -4.03
CA GLN A 32 -13.57 -8.08 -5.42
C GLN A 32 -14.13 -9.50 -5.54
N GLY A 33 -15.36 -9.59 -6.03
CA GLY A 33 -16.05 -10.87 -6.27
C GLY A 33 -16.63 -11.52 -5.01
N PRO A 34 -17.16 -12.76 -5.13
CA PRO A 34 -17.72 -13.50 -4.01
C PRO A 34 -16.64 -13.82 -2.96
N ALA A 35 -17.00 -13.73 -1.67
CA ALA A 35 -16.18 -14.33 -0.62
C ALA A 35 -16.55 -15.82 -0.54
N LEU A 36 -15.55 -16.69 -0.60
CA LEU A 36 -15.73 -18.12 -0.46
C LEU A 36 -15.55 -18.48 1.00
N ILE A 37 -16.61 -18.99 1.61
CA ILE A 37 -16.60 -19.44 2.99
C ILE A 37 -16.67 -20.96 2.98
N SER A 38 -15.71 -21.60 3.62
CA SER A 38 -15.73 -23.03 3.89
C SER A 38 -15.80 -23.25 5.40
N SER A 39 -16.64 -24.18 5.80
CA SER A 39 -16.81 -24.56 7.21
C SER A 39 -16.36 -26.00 7.39
N SER A 40 -15.56 -26.24 8.42
CA SER A 40 -15.16 -27.57 8.86
C SER A 40 -15.29 -27.66 10.36
N ARG A 41 -16.31 -28.40 10.82
CA ARG A 41 -16.68 -28.58 12.24
C ARG A 41 -16.87 -27.23 12.96
N GLN A 42 -15.81 -26.72 13.57
CA GLN A 42 -15.79 -25.52 14.42
C GLN A 42 -14.93 -24.39 13.84
N ASN A 43 -14.45 -24.58 12.61
CA ASN A 43 -13.55 -23.66 11.95
C ASN A 43 -14.17 -23.14 10.67
N LEU A 44 -14.08 -21.83 10.46
CA LEU A 44 -14.44 -21.17 9.22
C LEU A 44 -13.18 -20.68 8.53
N THR A 45 -13.05 -20.96 7.25
CA THR A 45 -12.04 -20.34 6.40
C THR A 45 -12.75 -19.46 5.38
N MET A 46 -12.36 -18.20 5.31
CA MET A 46 -12.88 -17.24 4.34
C MET A 46 -11.77 -16.81 3.40
N ASP A 47 -11.98 -17.01 2.10
CA ASP A 47 -11.16 -16.49 1.03
C ASP A 47 -11.89 -15.33 0.35
N ALA A 48 -11.24 -14.17 0.24
CA ALA A 48 -11.82 -13.02 -0.44
C ALA A 48 -10.78 -12.27 -1.28
N GLY A 49 -11.26 -11.70 -2.39
CA GLY A 49 -10.54 -10.68 -3.14
C GLY A 49 -10.86 -9.30 -2.58
N LEU A 50 -9.85 -8.44 -2.53
CA LEU A 50 -9.93 -7.05 -2.08
C LEU A 50 -9.39 -6.16 -3.19
N ALA A 51 -10.14 -5.15 -3.59
CA ALA A 51 -9.73 -4.16 -4.57
C ALA A 51 -9.74 -2.77 -3.94
N PHE A 52 -8.68 -2.02 -4.19
CA PHE A 52 -8.59 -0.60 -3.85
C PHE A 52 -8.50 0.17 -5.16
N ARG A 53 -9.26 1.25 -5.26
CA ARG A 53 -9.27 2.13 -6.43
C ARG A 53 -8.71 3.49 -6.07
N ASN A 54 -7.96 4.07 -7.00
CA ASN A 54 -7.44 5.43 -6.88
C ASN A 54 -6.72 5.66 -5.55
N VAL A 55 -5.81 4.75 -5.21
CA VAL A 55 -4.99 4.86 -4.00
C VAL A 55 -4.00 6.00 -4.20
N VAL A 56 -3.98 6.97 -3.30
CA VAL A 56 -3.11 8.15 -3.44
C VAL A 56 -1.82 7.90 -2.68
N VAL A 57 -0.69 8.04 -3.36
CA VAL A 57 0.65 7.93 -2.79
C VAL A 57 1.30 9.30 -2.81
N GLU A 58 1.65 9.83 -1.65
CA GLU A 58 2.39 11.08 -1.50
C GLU A 58 3.75 10.79 -0.89
N ALA A 59 4.79 11.46 -1.38
CA ALA A 59 6.13 11.34 -0.83
C ALA A 59 6.93 12.62 -1.07
N LYS A 60 7.96 12.83 -0.25
CA LYS A 60 8.98 13.85 -0.49
C LYS A 60 10.26 13.20 -1.00
N PHE A 61 11.03 13.92 -1.79
CA PHE A 61 12.30 13.43 -2.30
C PHE A 61 13.41 14.48 -2.22
N ARG A 62 14.64 14.01 -2.07
CA ARG A 62 15.87 14.80 -2.13
C ARG A 62 17.01 14.00 -2.75
N LEU A 63 18.01 14.67 -3.30
CA LEU A 63 19.24 13.99 -3.74
C LEU A 63 20.08 13.54 -2.54
N LYS A 64 20.65 12.34 -2.63
CA LYS A 64 21.53 11.78 -1.58
C LYS A 64 22.84 12.55 -1.44
N ARG A 65 23.36 13.06 -2.56
CA ARG A 65 24.51 13.96 -2.62
C ARG A 65 24.05 15.25 -3.28
N GLU A 66 23.87 16.29 -2.47
CA GLU A 66 23.53 17.63 -2.95
C GLU A 66 24.84 18.36 -3.29
N PRO A 67 25.20 18.57 -4.57
CA PRO A 67 26.21 19.55 -4.90
C PRO A 67 25.72 20.92 -4.39
N ARG A 68 26.62 21.75 -3.83
CA ARG A 68 26.27 23.05 -3.21
C ARG A 68 25.40 23.98 -4.08
N VAL A 69 25.44 23.77 -5.40
CA VAL A 69 24.76 24.58 -6.43
C VAL A 69 23.39 24.01 -6.86
N LEU A 70 23.10 22.73 -6.58
CA LEU A 70 21.85 22.08 -7.01
C LEU A 70 21.22 21.29 -5.86
N ARG A 71 20.39 21.98 -5.06
CA ARG A 71 19.54 21.35 -4.04
C ARG A 71 18.20 20.97 -4.66
N ILE A 72 18.17 19.83 -5.34
CA ILE A 72 16.90 19.28 -5.84
C ILE A 72 16.17 18.63 -4.66
N ARG A 73 15.08 19.28 -4.23
CA ARG A 73 14.13 18.78 -3.23
C ARG A 73 12.73 19.05 -3.73
N GLY A 74 11.82 18.12 -3.48
CA GLY A 74 10.45 18.26 -3.95
C GLY A 74 9.50 17.26 -3.32
N SER A 75 8.24 17.34 -3.73
CA SER A 75 7.21 16.36 -3.43
C SER A 75 6.69 15.72 -4.70
N VAL A 76 6.31 14.47 -4.59
CA VAL A 76 5.62 13.72 -5.62
C VAL A 76 4.30 13.22 -5.05
N SER A 77 3.22 13.42 -5.82
CA SER A 77 1.95 12.77 -5.60
C SER A 77 1.67 11.89 -6.80
N ALA A 78 1.23 10.67 -6.56
CA ALA A 78 0.87 9.71 -7.58
C ALA A 78 -0.44 9.00 -7.21
N ILE A 79 -1.17 8.58 -8.22
CA ILE A 79 -2.36 7.76 -8.06
C ILE A 79 -2.03 6.36 -8.57
N LEU A 80 -2.17 5.37 -7.70
CA LEU A 80 -2.25 3.98 -8.08
C LEU A 80 -3.71 3.68 -8.46
N GLU A 81 -3.94 3.47 -9.75
CA GLU A 81 -5.29 3.34 -10.31
C GLU A 81 -6.05 2.17 -9.69
N ARG A 82 -5.33 1.06 -9.46
CA ARG A 82 -5.89 -0.17 -8.91
C ARG A 82 -4.87 -0.93 -8.09
N LEU A 83 -5.31 -1.49 -6.97
CA LEU A 83 -4.57 -2.51 -6.22
C LEU A 83 -5.51 -3.66 -5.93
N VAL A 84 -5.08 -4.89 -6.21
CA VAL A 84 -5.84 -6.10 -5.85
C VAL A 84 -5.01 -6.92 -4.89
N ALA A 85 -5.65 -7.32 -3.79
CA ALA A 85 -5.10 -8.24 -2.82
C ALA A 85 -6.02 -9.44 -2.61
N LYS A 86 -5.44 -10.59 -2.29
CA LYS A 86 -6.16 -11.75 -1.78
C LYS A 86 -5.95 -11.85 -0.28
N ILE A 87 -7.03 -12.15 0.43
CA ILE A 87 -7.03 -12.37 1.87
C ILE A 87 -7.61 -13.75 2.19
N ARG A 88 -6.97 -14.46 3.13
CA ARG A 88 -7.54 -15.66 3.76
C ARG A 88 -7.62 -15.45 5.27
N LEU A 89 -8.82 -15.54 5.80
CA LEU A 89 -9.08 -15.53 7.24
C LEU A 89 -9.43 -16.94 7.71
N TYR A 90 -9.03 -17.25 8.92
CA TYR A 90 -9.42 -18.44 9.65
C TYR A 90 -10.06 -18.02 10.96
N ALA A 91 -11.27 -18.49 11.22
CA ALA A 91 -11.97 -18.26 12.47
C ALA A 91 -12.20 -19.59 13.19
N ASN A 92 -11.79 -19.66 14.45
CA ASN A 92 -12.14 -20.75 15.35
C ASN A 92 -13.32 -20.28 16.20
N ILE A 93 -14.50 -20.86 15.96
CA ILE A 93 -15.76 -20.45 16.58
C ILE A 93 -15.73 -20.73 18.09
N LEU A 94 -15.17 -21.87 18.51
CA LEU A 94 -15.11 -22.22 19.94
C LEU A 94 -14.17 -21.31 20.72
N ALA A 95 -13.00 -21.01 20.15
CA ALA A 95 -12.03 -20.14 20.79
C ALA A 95 -12.42 -18.65 20.66
N GLY A 96 -13.42 -18.32 19.85
CA GLY A 96 -13.80 -16.93 19.56
C GLY A 96 -12.68 -16.13 18.91
N THR A 97 -11.77 -16.78 18.18
CA THR A 97 -10.58 -16.14 17.57
C THR A 97 -10.66 -16.08 16.06
N VAL A 98 -10.20 -14.98 15.48
CA VAL A 98 -9.96 -14.83 14.03
C VAL A 98 -8.49 -14.55 13.79
N ALA A 99 -7.90 -15.25 12.83
CA ALA A 99 -6.53 -15.07 12.41
C ALA A 99 -6.46 -14.80 10.90
N LEU A 100 -5.52 -13.93 10.52
CA LEU A 100 -5.12 -13.75 9.14
C LEU A 100 -4.15 -14.87 8.75
N VAL A 101 -4.57 -15.76 7.85
CA VAL A 101 -3.72 -16.82 7.31
C VAL A 101 -2.87 -16.26 6.17
N TYR A 102 -3.50 -15.52 5.27
CA TYR A 102 -2.90 -15.09 4.03
C TYR A 102 -3.26 -13.65 3.69
N PHE A 103 -2.27 -12.89 3.22
CA PHE A 103 -2.47 -11.60 2.58
C PHE A 103 -1.40 -11.42 1.51
N GLU A 104 -1.83 -11.25 0.26
CA GLU A 104 -0.95 -11.07 -0.89
C GLU A 104 -1.51 -10.00 -1.82
N VAL A 105 -0.64 -9.11 -2.28
CA VAL A 105 -0.98 -8.17 -3.36
C VAL A 105 -0.77 -8.87 -4.70
N THR A 106 -1.85 -9.26 -5.37
CA THR A 106 -1.84 -10.03 -6.62
C THR A 106 -1.78 -9.15 -7.87
N GLU A 107 -2.30 -7.93 -7.80
CA GLU A 107 -2.29 -6.98 -8.92
C GLU A 107 -1.94 -5.60 -8.41
N LEU A 108 -1.05 -4.91 -9.11
CA LEU A 108 -0.74 -3.52 -8.87
C LEU A 108 -0.84 -2.81 -10.22
N GLY A 109 -1.86 -1.97 -10.36
CA GLY A 109 -2.17 -1.23 -11.57
C GLY A 109 -1.15 -0.14 -11.87
N HIS A 110 -1.43 0.67 -12.88
CA HIS A 110 -0.54 1.76 -13.22
C HIS A 110 -0.52 2.81 -12.11
N LEU A 111 0.68 3.26 -11.77
CA LEU A 111 0.89 4.32 -10.80
C LEU A 111 1.27 5.58 -11.56
N ARG A 112 0.34 6.54 -11.62
CA ARG A 112 0.45 7.76 -12.41
C ARG A 112 0.85 8.92 -11.51
N VAL A 113 1.99 9.53 -11.77
CA VAL A 113 2.37 10.80 -11.11
C VAL A 113 1.33 11.87 -11.47
N THR A 114 0.65 12.44 -10.48
CA THR A 114 -0.31 13.54 -10.66
C THR A 114 0.34 14.89 -10.48
N ASN A 115 1.11 15.06 -9.40
CA ASN A 115 1.83 16.27 -9.07
C ASN A 115 3.31 15.98 -8.81
N LEU A 116 4.17 16.89 -9.27
CA LEU A 116 5.60 16.89 -8.99
C LEU A 116 6.03 18.33 -8.73
N THR A 117 6.59 18.60 -7.57
CA THR A 117 7.15 19.90 -7.20
C THR A 117 8.67 19.82 -7.10
N GLY A 118 9.35 20.97 -7.19
CA GLY A 118 10.81 21.04 -7.01
C GLY A 118 11.67 20.66 -8.22
N ALA A 119 11.05 20.42 -9.39
CA ALA A 119 11.75 20.08 -10.63
C ALA A 119 11.90 21.25 -11.64
N GLY A 120 11.48 22.47 -11.29
CA GLY A 120 11.62 23.67 -12.12
C GLY A 120 10.93 23.58 -13.50
N ALA A 121 11.43 24.34 -14.49
CA ALA A 121 10.91 24.36 -15.88
C ALA A 121 11.00 22.99 -16.61
N LEU A 122 11.68 22.01 -16.02
CA LEU A 122 11.86 20.66 -16.58
C LEU A 122 10.78 19.67 -16.10
N ASN A 123 9.67 20.15 -15.53
CA ASN A 123 8.60 19.32 -14.97
C ASN A 123 8.15 18.16 -15.87
N LYS A 124 8.11 18.34 -17.20
CA LYS A 124 7.71 17.26 -18.12
C LYS A 124 8.75 16.12 -18.19
N LEU A 125 10.03 16.47 -18.33
CA LEU A 125 11.14 15.49 -18.32
C LEU A 125 11.31 14.86 -16.94
N ALA A 126 11.21 15.65 -15.87
CA ALA A 126 11.28 15.17 -14.51
C ALA A 126 10.13 14.23 -14.16
N ARG A 127 8.91 14.45 -14.69
CA ARG A 127 7.77 13.54 -14.54
C ARG A 127 8.04 12.21 -15.24
N THR A 128 8.56 12.23 -16.46
CA THR A 128 8.91 11.00 -17.19
C THR A 128 10.04 10.22 -16.51
N LEU A 129 11.06 10.91 -16.00
CA LEU A 129 12.16 10.28 -15.28
C LEU A 129 11.70 9.73 -13.93
N THR A 130 10.90 10.48 -13.17
CA THR A 130 10.29 10.01 -11.91
C THR A 130 9.44 8.77 -12.16
N GLN A 131 8.61 8.78 -13.21
CA GLN A 131 7.82 7.62 -13.62
C GLN A 131 8.70 6.39 -13.89
N ARG A 132 9.70 6.50 -14.76
CA ARG A 132 10.53 5.35 -15.14
C ARG A 132 11.47 4.88 -14.04
N PHE A 133 12.07 5.79 -13.28
CA PHE A 133 13.15 5.46 -12.33
C PHE A 133 12.65 5.19 -10.91
N LEU A 134 11.66 5.92 -10.43
CA LEU A 134 11.15 5.74 -9.08
C LEU A 134 10.03 4.71 -9.04
N ILE A 135 9.16 4.68 -10.05
CA ILE A 135 7.95 3.86 -10.02
C ILE A 135 8.22 2.52 -10.68
N ASP A 136 8.50 2.47 -11.99
CA ASP A 136 8.57 1.20 -12.73
C ASP A 136 9.67 0.27 -12.19
N ARG A 137 10.84 0.83 -11.80
CA ARG A 137 11.95 0.05 -11.24
C ARG A 137 11.77 -0.38 -9.78
N ASN A 138 10.89 0.27 -9.02
CA ASN A 138 10.68 -0.06 -7.60
C ASN A 138 9.27 -0.60 -7.33
N LEU A 139 8.50 -0.89 -8.37
CA LEU A 139 7.12 -1.35 -8.26
C LEU A 139 7.02 -2.61 -7.39
N GLU A 140 7.96 -3.53 -7.54
CA GLU A 140 8.06 -4.73 -6.72
C GLU A 140 8.35 -4.42 -5.24
N LYS A 141 9.23 -3.45 -4.96
CA LYS A 141 9.49 -3.02 -3.58
C LYS A 141 8.27 -2.36 -2.95
N ILE A 142 7.57 -1.52 -3.73
CA ILE A 142 6.32 -0.88 -3.31
C ILE A 142 5.28 -1.98 -2.99
N ARG A 143 5.13 -2.99 -3.86
CA ARG A 143 4.25 -4.14 -3.64
C ARG A 143 4.56 -4.86 -2.33
N GLN A 144 5.82 -5.21 -2.09
CA GLN A 144 6.26 -5.89 -0.87
C GLN A 144 5.99 -5.07 0.39
N VAL A 145 6.25 -3.76 0.34
CA VAL A 145 5.99 -2.86 1.45
C VAL A 145 4.50 -2.76 1.75
N ILE A 146 3.65 -2.59 0.72
CA ILE A 146 2.19 -2.57 0.89
C ILE A 146 1.71 -3.91 1.45
N GLN A 147 2.22 -5.02 0.94
CA GLN A 147 1.85 -6.35 1.42
C GLN A 147 2.19 -6.52 2.91
N LYS A 148 3.43 -6.19 3.31
CA LYS A 148 3.87 -6.30 4.70
C LYS A 148 3.04 -5.41 5.64
N ARG A 149 2.92 -4.12 5.30
CA ARG A 149 2.22 -3.15 6.15
C ARG A 149 0.70 -3.38 6.17
N GLY A 150 0.12 -3.77 5.03
CA GLY A 150 -1.29 -4.15 4.94
C GLY A 150 -1.60 -5.38 5.80
N ARG A 151 -0.73 -6.39 5.77
CA ARG A 151 -0.82 -7.56 6.65
C ARG A 151 -0.81 -7.16 8.12
N GLU A 152 0.18 -6.35 8.54
CA GLU A 152 0.30 -5.86 9.92
C GLU A 152 -0.97 -5.10 10.37
N ALA A 153 -1.51 -4.23 9.52
CA ALA A 153 -2.70 -3.45 9.82
C ALA A 153 -3.96 -4.32 9.96
N ILE A 154 -4.12 -5.33 9.10
CA ILE A 154 -5.24 -6.27 9.16
C ILE A 154 -5.13 -7.14 10.41
N GLU A 155 -3.94 -7.70 10.71
CA GLU A 155 -3.73 -8.51 11.92
C GLU A 155 -4.05 -7.73 13.20
N GLN A 156 -3.65 -6.45 13.28
CA GLN A 156 -4.00 -5.59 14.41
C GLN A 156 -5.51 -5.37 14.53
N THR A 157 -6.19 -5.18 13.40
CA THR A 157 -7.65 -5.00 13.37
C THR A 157 -8.37 -6.25 13.86
N LEU A 158 -7.92 -7.43 13.40
CA LEU A 158 -8.48 -8.72 13.83
C LEU A 158 -8.25 -8.99 15.31
N ARG A 159 -7.09 -8.64 15.86
CA ARG A 159 -6.82 -8.77 17.32
C ARG A 159 -7.75 -7.90 18.17
N GLY A 160 -8.22 -6.77 17.63
CA GLY A 160 -9.18 -5.90 18.30
C GLY A 160 -10.64 -6.33 18.13
N THR A 161 -10.91 -7.34 17.31
CA THR A 161 -12.26 -7.78 16.97
C THR A 161 -12.60 -9.06 17.75
N ASN A 162 -13.51 -8.97 18.72
CA ASN A 162 -14.09 -10.16 19.35
C ASN A 162 -15.17 -10.73 18.43
N LEU A 163 -15.10 -12.03 18.11
CA LEU A 163 -16.14 -12.71 17.32
C LEU A 163 -17.54 -12.63 17.96
N SER A 164 -17.61 -12.49 19.28
CA SER A 164 -18.86 -12.34 20.02
C SER A 164 -19.59 -11.01 19.77
N SER A 165 -18.97 -10.02 19.12
CA SER A 165 -19.67 -8.80 18.69
C SER A 165 -20.17 -8.83 17.24
N LEU A 166 -19.95 -9.94 16.53
CA LEU A 166 -20.33 -10.13 15.12
C LEU A 166 -21.41 -11.22 14.92
N LEU A 167 -21.78 -11.91 15.99
CA LEU A 167 -22.91 -12.84 16.09
C LEU A 167 -24.06 -12.16 16.84
#